data_AF-A0A935L6N0-F1
#
_entry.id   AF-A0A935L6N0-F1
#
_cell.length_a   1.000
_cell.length_b   1.000
_cell.length_c   1.000
_cell.angle_alpha   90.00
_cell.angle_beta   90.00
_cell.angle_gamma   90.00
#
_symmetry.space_group_name_H-M   'P 1'
#
loop_
_entity.id
_entity.type
_entity.pdbx_description
1 polymer ?
#
loop_
_entity_poly.entity_id
_entity_poly.type
_entity_poly.pdbx_seq_one_letter_code
_entity_poly.pdbx_strand_id
1 'polypeptide(L)'
;MTAPGCTDCHGTHTIADPKTPKWQVDVIRECGGCHTQYIKTYRDTYHGQVTDLGYSVVATCSSCHGSHEVLPKSNPLSKVSDERILSTCQACHAKANANFVQFQPHANKYSKESGLILYYTTKAMQLLLAGVFAFFGLHTILWLYRGLAEMRKRRGEGNEEKH
;
A
#
# COMPACT_ATOMS: atom_id res chain seq x y z
N MET A 1 5.31 0.04 26.63
CA MET A 1 4.03 0.65 26.19
C MET A 1 2.93 -0.09 26.93
N THR A 2 2.01 0.63 27.58
CA THR A 2 0.84 0.06 28.25
C THR A 2 -0.15 -0.42 27.19
N ALA A 3 -0.88 -1.51 27.45
CA ALA A 3 -1.91 -1.99 26.54
C ALA A 3 -3.04 -0.94 26.41
N PRO A 4 -3.61 -0.74 25.20
CA PRO A 4 -4.71 0.19 25.01
C PRO A 4 -5.97 -0.28 25.76
N GLY A 5 -6.70 0.66 26.33
CA GLY A 5 -8.00 0.45 26.94
C GLY A 5 -9.15 0.58 25.93
N CYS A 6 -10.38 0.32 26.40
CA CYS A 6 -11.57 0.31 25.54
C CYS A 6 -11.81 1.66 24.84
N THR A 7 -11.57 2.77 25.56
CA THR A 7 -11.80 4.13 25.08
C THR A 7 -10.77 4.59 24.06
N ASP A 8 -9.61 3.94 23.99
CA ASP A 8 -8.55 4.29 23.03
C ASP A 8 -8.98 3.93 21.60
N CYS A 9 -9.83 2.91 21.45
CA CYS A 9 -10.41 2.54 20.15
C CYS A 9 -11.83 3.07 20.02
N HIS A 10 -12.72 2.79 20.98
CA HIS A 10 -14.16 3.07 20.86
C HIS A 10 -14.57 4.51 21.19
N GLY A 11 -13.70 5.29 21.83
CA GLY A 11 -14.06 6.58 22.42
C GLY A 11 -15.01 6.45 23.61
N THR A 12 -15.23 7.55 24.33
CA THR A 12 -16.05 7.55 25.55
C THR A 12 -17.52 7.82 25.26
N HIS A 13 -17.82 8.85 24.46
CA HIS A 13 -19.20 9.26 24.11
C HIS A 13 -19.49 9.15 22.61
N THR A 14 -18.57 8.56 21.84
CA THR A 14 -18.61 8.46 20.38
C THR A 14 -18.52 7.02 19.91
N ILE A 15 -19.06 6.09 20.70
CA ILE A 15 -19.04 4.66 20.39
C ILE A 15 -19.91 4.40 19.16
N ALA A 16 -19.27 4.05 18.05
CA ALA A 16 -19.94 3.67 16.82
C ALA A 16 -20.23 2.16 16.79
N ASP A 17 -21.24 1.76 16.01
CA ASP A 17 -21.55 0.34 15.79
C ASP A 17 -20.43 -0.33 14.99
N PRO A 18 -19.79 -1.39 15.54
CA PRO A 18 -18.67 -2.04 14.90
C PRO A 18 -19.00 -2.78 13.59
N LYS A 19 -20.29 -2.97 13.30
CA LYS A 19 -20.74 -3.60 12.06
C LYS A 19 -20.82 -2.64 10.87
N THR A 20 -20.69 -1.33 11.13
CA THR A 20 -20.74 -0.34 10.05
C THR A 20 -19.45 -0.39 9.21
N PRO A 21 -19.56 -0.32 7.86
CA PRO A 21 -18.38 -0.26 6.98
C PRO A 21 -17.42 0.86 7.36
N LYS A 22 -17.96 2.00 7.76
CA LYS A 22 -17.19 3.16 8.22
C LYS A 22 -16.31 2.80 9.43
N TRP A 23 -16.88 2.19 10.46
CA TRP A 23 -16.12 1.77 11.64
C TRP A 23 -15.03 0.74 11.29
N GLN A 24 -15.37 -0.23 10.45
CA GLN A 24 -14.44 -1.30 10.05
C GLN A 24 -13.19 -0.76 9.37
N VAL A 25 -13.31 0.32 8.60
CA VAL A 25 -12.16 0.99 7.98
C VAL A 25 -11.46 1.91 8.97
N ASP A 26 -12.22 2.69 9.76
CA ASP A 26 -11.69 3.65 10.72
C ASP A 26 -10.80 2.98 11.80
N VAL A 27 -11.08 1.73 12.18
CA VAL A 27 -10.28 0.98 13.18
C VAL A 27 -8.80 0.87 12.82
N ILE A 28 -8.45 0.92 11.53
CA ILE A 28 -7.04 0.90 11.07
C ILE A 28 -6.29 2.12 11.61
N ARG A 29 -6.95 3.28 11.68
CA ARG A 29 -6.36 4.50 12.22
C ARG A 29 -6.09 4.36 13.72
N GLU A 30 -6.99 3.71 14.47
CA GLU A 30 -6.82 3.52 15.91
C GLU A 30 -5.58 2.66 16.21
N CYS A 31 -5.36 1.58 15.45
CA CYS A 31 -4.11 0.83 15.51
C CYS A 31 -2.90 1.69 15.09
N GLY A 32 -3.04 2.47 14.01
CA GLY A 32 -1.99 3.31 13.45
C GLY A 32 -1.56 4.50 14.33
N GLY A 33 -2.38 4.91 15.29
CA GLY A 33 -2.05 5.97 16.25
C GLY A 33 -0.82 5.63 17.09
N CYS A 34 -0.70 4.37 17.50
CA CYS A 34 0.49 3.85 18.19
C CYS A 34 1.47 3.14 17.23
N HIS A 35 0.96 2.43 16.21
CA HIS A 35 1.76 1.66 15.26
C HIS A 35 2.07 2.43 13.96
N THR A 36 2.64 3.63 14.11
CA THR A 36 2.85 4.59 13.01
C THR A 36 3.73 4.06 11.87
N GLN A 37 4.71 3.21 12.19
CA GLN A 37 5.58 2.60 11.18
C GLN A 37 4.85 1.53 10.36
N TYR A 38 3.99 0.74 10.99
CA TYR A 38 3.29 -0.36 10.33
C TYR A 38 2.09 0.11 9.51
N ILE A 39 1.36 1.15 9.95
CA ILE A 39 0.27 1.70 9.14
C ILE A 39 0.79 2.25 7.80
N LYS A 40 2.01 2.82 7.78
CA LYS A 40 2.62 3.32 6.55
C LYS A 40 2.90 2.19 5.55
N THR A 41 3.46 1.07 5.99
CA THR A 41 3.78 -0.06 5.10
C THR A 41 2.55 -0.89 4.77
N TYR A 42 1.57 -0.98 5.67
CA TYR A 42 0.27 -1.57 5.39
C TYR A 42 -0.45 -0.85 4.24
N ARG A 43 -0.42 0.50 4.22
CA ARG A 43 -0.99 1.31 3.14
C ARG A 43 -0.33 1.10 1.78
N ASP A 44 0.88 0.57 1.73
CA ASP A 44 1.53 0.18 0.47
C ASP A 44 0.96 -1.14 -0.09
N THR A 45 0.19 -1.90 0.69
CA THR A 45 -0.41 -3.16 0.25
C THR A 45 -1.76 -2.94 -0.42
N TYR A 46 -2.21 -3.96 -1.16
CA TYR A 46 -3.53 -3.94 -1.79
C TYR A 46 -4.66 -3.74 -0.78
N HIS A 47 -4.64 -4.45 0.35
CA HIS A 47 -5.64 -4.27 1.40
C HIS A 47 -5.64 -2.84 1.93
N GLY A 48 -4.47 -2.27 2.21
CA GLY A 48 -4.34 -0.89 2.67
C GLY A 48 -4.88 0.13 1.67
N GLN A 49 -4.51 0.01 0.40
CA GLN A 49 -4.98 0.89 -0.67
C GLN A 49 -6.51 0.83 -0.83
N VAL A 50 -7.09 -0.37 -0.79
CA VAL A 50 -8.54 -0.54 -0.92
C VAL A 50 -9.28 0.00 0.29
N THR A 51 -8.73 -0.15 1.50
CA THR A 51 -9.32 0.47 2.70
C THR A 51 -9.21 2.00 2.70
N ASP A 52 -8.12 2.56 2.17
CA ASP A 52 -7.98 4.03 2.03
C ASP A 52 -9.00 4.61 1.03
N LEU A 53 -9.49 3.80 0.08
CA LEU A 53 -10.61 4.15 -0.81
C LEU A 53 -11.99 4.00 -0.15
N GLY A 54 -12.06 3.55 1.12
CA GLY A 54 -13.30 3.45 1.90
C GLY A 54 -14.03 2.11 1.79
N TYR A 55 -13.45 1.11 1.14
CA TYR A 55 -14.06 -0.22 1.05
C TYR A 55 -13.75 -1.05 2.30
N SER A 56 -14.79 -1.62 2.92
CA SER A 56 -14.65 -2.43 4.15
C SER A 56 -14.57 -3.94 3.90
N VAL A 57 -14.80 -4.41 2.68
CA VAL A 57 -14.79 -5.83 2.30
C VAL A 57 -13.37 -6.33 1.98
N VAL A 58 -12.41 -5.96 2.83
CA VAL A 58 -10.99 -6.34 2.72
C VAL A 58 -10.42 -6.51 4.13
N ALA A 59 -9.28 -7.21 4.24
CA ALA A 59 -8.67 -7.43 5.54
C ALA A 59 -8.18 -6.12 6.15
N THR A 60 -8.41 -5.94 7.44
CA THR A 60 -7.91 -4.83 8.25
C THR A 60 -6.89 -5.32 9.27
N CYS A 61 -6.33 -4.43 10.09
CA CYS A 61 -5.43 -4.82 11.18
C CYS A 61 -6.05 -5.88 12.10
N SER A 62 -7.33 -5.71 12.47
CA SER A 62 -8.04 -6.61 13.37
C SER A 62 -8.49 -7.91 12.70
N SER A 63 -8.64 -7.94 11.37
CA SER A 63 -8.90 -9.17 10.63
C SER A 63 -7.77 -10.18 10.80
N CYS A 64 -6.51 -9.70 10.79
CA CYS A 64 -5.33 -10.54 10.95
C CYS A 64 -4.93 -10.72 12.42
N HIS A 65 -4.92 -9.66 13.23
CA HIS A 65 -4.43 -9.72 14.61
C HIS A 65 -5.50 -10.01 15.67
N GLY A 66 -6.79 -9.88 15.33
CA GLY A 66 -7.90 -9.87 16.29
C GLY A 66 -8.25 -8.45 16.76
N SER A 67 -9.42 -8.30 17.40
CA SER A 67 -9.91 -7.00 17.89
C SER A 67 -9.65 -6.80 19.39
N HIS A 68 -9.98 -7.80 20.22
CA HIS A 68 -9.76 -7.77 21.66
C HIS A 68 -8.72 -8.79 22.13
N GLU A 69 -8.30 -9.70 21.24
CA GLU A 69 -7.35 -10.78 21.51
C GLU A 69 -6.07 -10.58 20.68
N VAL A 70 -5.48 -9.38 20.79
CA VAL A 70 -4.28 -9.01 20.04
C VAL A 70 -3.07 -9.66 20.70
N LEU A 71 -2.70 -10.85 20.22
CA LEU A 71 -1.60 -11.66 20.74
C LEU A 71 -0.32 -11.50 19.87
N PRO A 72 0.87 -11.55 20.49
CA PRO A 72 2.12 -11.50 19.75
C PRO A 72 2.27 -12.71 18.81
N LYS A 73 2.99 -12.55 17.70
CA LYS A 73 3.20 -13.61 16.70
C LYS A 73 3.72 -14.92 17.31
N SER A 74 4.59 -14.83 18.31
CA SER A 74 5.19 -15.99 18.99
C SER A 74 4.18 -16.80 19.81
N ASN A 75 2.99 -16.27 20.08
CA ASN A 75 1.95 -17.01 20.78
C ASN A 75 1.21 -17.92 19.78
N PRO A 76 1.13 -19.24 20.00
CA PRO A 76 0.44 -20.17 19.09
C PRO A 76 -1.06 -19.89 18.94
N LEU A 77 -1.67 -19.18 19.89
CA LEU A 77 -3.07 -18.75 19.82
C LEU A 77 -3.23 -17.47 18.99
N SER A 78 -2.15 -16.77 18.64
CA SER A 78 -2.23 -15.60 17.77
C SER A 78 -2.70 -16.02 16.38
N LYS A 79 -3.63 -15.25 15.81
CA LYS A 79 -4.07 -15.45 14.42
C LYS A 79 -2.93 -15.27 13.40
N VAL A 80 -1.86 -14.56 13.78
CA VAL A 80 -0.67 -14.38 12.94
C VAL A 80 0.48 -15.29 13.31
N SER A 81 0.27 -16.29 14.18
CA SER A 81 1.29 -17.30 14.50
C SER A 81 1.62 -18.15 13.26
N ASP A 82 2.79 -18.78 13.25
CA ASP A 82 3.24 -19.58 12.12
C ASP A 82 2.28 -20.79 11.87
N GLU A 83 1.61 -21.28 12.91
CA GLU A 83 0.63 -22.37 12.83
C GLU A 83 -0.74 -21.90 12.31
N ARG A 84 -1.17 -20.69 12.67
CA ARG A 84 -2.53 -20.20 12.37
C ARG A 84 -2.61 -19.29 11.15
N ILE A 85 -1.50 -18.71 10.70
CA ILE A 85 -1.48 -17.71 9.62
C ILE A 85 -2.16 -18.21 8.33
N LEU A 86 -2.01 -19.49 8.00
CA LEU A 86 -2.68 -20.10 6.86
C LEU A 86 -4.20 -20.06 6.99
N SER A 87 -4.73 -20.49 8.14
CA SER A 87 -6.16 -20.43 8.42
C SER A 87 -6.69 -18.99 8.41
N THR A 88 -5.89 -18.03 8.88
CA THR A 88 -6.24 -16.60 8.89
C THR A 88 -6.38 -16.05 7.47
N CYS A 89 -5.46 -16.36 6.56
CA CYS A 89 -5.60 -15.98 5.15
C CYS A 89 -6.77 -16.71 4.48
N GLN A 90 -7.00 -17.98 4.83
CA GLN A 90 -8.08 -18.81 4.26
C GLN A 90 -9.48 -18.34 4.65
N ALA A 91 -9.64 -17.52 5.69
CA ALA A 91 -10.92 -16.92 6.06
C ALA A 91 -11.55 -16.14 4.90
N CYS A 92 -10.73 -15.52 4.04
CA CYS A 92 -11.19 -14.85 2.81
C CYS A 92 -10.65 -15.54 1.54
N HIS A 93 -9.42 -16.07 1.58
CA HIS A 93 -8.78 -16.73 0.44
C HIS A 93 -8.82 -18.26 0.59
N ALA A 94 -9.98 -18.87 0.32
CA ALA A 94 -10.21 -20.31 0.54
C ALA A 94 -9.17 -21.26 -0.09
N LYS A 95 -8.45 -20.83 -1.14
CA LYS A 95 -7.41 -21.60 -1.83
C LYS A 95 -5.97 -21.20 -1.44
N ALA A 96 -5.79 -20.39 -0.40
CA ALA A 96 -4.46 -20.02 0.08
C ALA A 96 -3.69 -21.26 0.57
N ASN A 97 -2.37 -21.26 0.34
CA ASN A 97 -1.45 -22.34 0.68
C ASN A 97 -0.22 -21.78 1.45
N ALA A 98 0.72 -22.65 1.81
CA ALA A 98 1.92 -22.28 2.57
C ALA A 98 2.82 -21.22 1.89
N ASN A 99 2.82 -21.17 0.55
CA ASN A 99 3.56 -20.15 -0.19
C ASN A 99 2.83 -18.81 -0.20
N PHE A 100 1.49 -18.84 -0.18
CA PHE A 100 0.66 -17.63 -0.13
C PHE A 100 0.92 -16.80 1.13
N VAL A 101 1.04 -17.47 2.28
CA VAL A 101 1.27 -16.81 3.58
C VAL A 101 2.68 -16.25 3.77
N GLN A 102 3.60 -16.49 2.82
CA GLN A 102 4.92 -15.86 2.84
C GLN A 102 4.84 -14.36 2.52
N PHE A 103 3.73 -13.90 1.92
CA PHE A 103 3.49 -12.49 1.69
C PHE A 103 3.49 -11.72 3.01
N GLN A 104 4.33 -10.68 3.09
CA GLN A 104 4.50 -9.85 4.28
C GLN A 104 3.62 -8.60 4.20
N PRO A 105 2.51 -8.49 4.98
CA PRO A 105 1.53 -7.41 4.83
C PRO A 105 1.99 -6.04 5.33
N HIS A 106 3.13 -5.96 6.02
CA HIS A 106 3.70 -4.71 6.54
C HIS A 106 5.23 -4.67 6.36
N ALA A 107 5.75 -5.27 5.29
CA ALA A 107 7.18 -5.25 4.98
C ALA A 107 7.68 -3.81 4.78
N ASN A 108 8.71 -3.42 5.53
CA ASN A 108 9.27 -2.09 5.45
C ASN A 108 10.43 -2.05 4.44
N LYS A 109 10.13 -1.56 3.22
CA LYS A 109 11.11 -1.32 2.16
C LYS A 109 11.89 0.00 2.30
N TYR A 110 11.55 0.83 3.28
CA TYR A 110 12.14 2.17 3.47
C TYR A 110 13.36 2.16 4.39
N SER A 111 13.46 1.18 5.30
CA SER A 111 14.59 1.03 6.22
C SER A 111 15.50 -0.13 5.80
N LYS A 112 16.81 0.07 5.93
CA LYS A 112 17.81 -1.00 5.77
C LYS A 112 17.72 -2.05 6.89
N GLU A 113 17.26 -1.65 8.07
CA GLU A 113 17.15 -2.51 9.25
C GLU A 113 16.06 -3.59 9.09
N SER A 114 15.05 -3.31 8.27
CA SER A 114 13.94 -4.23 8.01
C SER A 114 14.25 -5.27 6.93
N GLY A 115 15.43 -5.20 6.30
CA GLY A 115 15.90 -6.15 5.30
C GLY A 115 16.69 -5.47 4.19
N LEU A 116 18.00 -5.76 4.12
CA LEU A 116 18.91 -5.18 3.13
C LEU A 116 18.48 -5.49 1.69
N ILE A 117 18.04 -6.72 1.44
CA ILE A 117 17.64 -7.19 0.10
C ILE A 117 16.44 -6.36 -0.40
N LEU A 118 15.38 -6.27 0.40
CA LEU A 118 14.17 -5.54 0.02
C LEU A 118 14.44 -4.05 -0.26
N TYR A 119 15.29 -3.43 0.57
CA TYR A 119 15.69 -2.04 0.41
C TYR A 119 16.41 -1.80 -0.93
N TYR A 120 17.46 -2.58 -1.24
CA TYR A 120 18.22 -2.38 -2.47
C TYR A 120 17.44 -2.76 -3.72
N THR A 121 16.66 -3.84 -3.68
CA THR A 121 15.79 -4.22 -4.80
C THR A 121 14.78 -3.12 -5.11
N THR A 122 14.18 -2.50 -4.09
CA THR A 122 13.24 -1.39 -4.27
C THR A 122 13.93 -0.18 -4.91
N LYS A 123 15.12 0.19 -4.44
CA LYS A 123 15.89 1.31 -5.00
C LYS A 123 16.33 1.06 -6.44
N ALA A 124 16.77 -0.16 -6.74
CA ALA A 124 17.14 -0.55 -8.09
C ALA A 124 15.94 -0.46 -9.06
N MET A 125 14.77 -0.99 -8.66
CA MET A 125 13.57 -0.94 -9.48
C MET A 125 13.06 0.49 -9.70
N GLN A 126 13.10 1.33 -8.65
CA GLN A 126 12.74 2.76 -8.75
C GLN A 126 13.66 3.52 -9.70
N LEU A 127 14.97 3.27 -9.63
CA LEU A 127 15.95 3.89 -10.52
C LEU A 127 15.75 3.43 -11.97
N LEU A 128 15.50 2.14 -12.19
CA LEU A 128 15.22 1.60 -13.51
C LEU A 128 13.96 2.23 -14.10
N LEU A 129 12.88 2.31 -13.34
CA LEU A 129 11.63 2.93 -13.78
C LEU A 129 11.81 4.40 -14.13
N ALA A 130 12.47 5.17 -13.26
CA ALA A 130 12.75 6.58 -13.49
C ALA A 130 13.65 6.78 -14.73
N GLY A 131 14.67 5.93 -14.90
CA GLY A 131 15.56 5.97 -16.06
C GLY A 131 14.83 5.72 -17.38
N VAL A 132 13.97 4.70 -17.43
CA VAL A 132 13.15 4.39 -18.62
C VAL A 132 12.23 5.56 -18.95
N PHE A 133 11.47 6.08 -17.98
CA PHE A 133 10.59 7.22 -18.23
C PHE A 133 11.33 8.49 -18.63
N ALA A 134 12.49 8.76 -18.04
CA ALA A 134 13.31 9.91 -18.41
C ALA A 134 13.82 9.81 -19.85
N PHE A 135 14.34 8.64 -20.24
CA PHE A 135 14.85 8.43 -21.59
C PHE A 135 13.75 8.53 -22.66
N PHE A 136 12.67 7.74 -22.51
CA PHE A 136 11.58 7.76 -23.48
C PHE A 136 10.79 9.07 -23.45
N GLY A 137 10.63 9.67 -22.28
CA GLY A 137 10.04 10.99 -22.13
C GLY A 137 10.85 12.05 -22.87
N LEU A 138 12.17 12.11 -22.66
CA LEU A 138 13.05 13.04 -23.36
C LEU A 138 13.03 12.80 -24.88
N HIS A 139 13.14 11.55 -25.31
CA HIS A 139 13.08 11.19 -26.74
C HIS A 139 11.78 11.69 -27.38
N THR A 140 10.64 11.44 -26.72
CA THR A 140 9.32 11.87 -27.21
C THR A 140 9.21 13.38 -27.26
N ILE A 141 9.69 14.10 -26.23
CA ILE A 141 9.68 15.56 -26.19
C ILE A 141 10.56 16.15 -27.31
N LEU A 142 11.75 15.61 -27.53
CA LEU A 142 12.65 16.06 -28.59
C LEU A 142 12.06 15.81 -29.98
N TRP A 143 11.43 14.65 -30.18
CA TRP A 143 10.74 14.30 -31.42
C TRP A 143 9.56 15.24 -31.69
N LEU A 144 8.72 15.50 -30.67
CA LEU A 144 7.60 16.44 -30.75
C LEU A 144 8.07 17.86 -31.05
N TYR A 145 9.13 18.34 -30.38
CA TYR A 145 9.71 19.65 -30.62
C TYR A 145 10.17 19.80 -32.08
N ARG A 146 10.92 18.82 -32.59
CA ARG A 146 11.36 18.80 -33.99
C ARG A 146 10.17 18.78 -34.96
N GLY A 147 9.17 17.94 -34.70
CA GLY A 147 7.97 17.86 -35.54
C GLY A 147 7.19 19.17 -35.61
N LEU A 148 7.00 19.85 -34.46
CA LEU A 148 6.34 21.15 -34.40
C LEU A 148 7.14 22.26 -35.09
N ALA A 149 8.47 22.26 -34.96
CA ALA A 149 9.34 23.20 -35.66
C ALA A 149 9.26 23.03 -37.18
N GLU A 150 9.23 21.79 -37.68
CA GLU A 150 9.13 21.51 -39.11
C GLU A 150 7.74 21.87 -39.68
N MET A 151 6.66 21.61 -38.93
CA MET A 151 5.32 22.07 -39.31
C MET A 151 5.21 23.60 -39.39
N ARG A 152 5.85 24.34 -38.46
CA ARG A 152 5.89 25.80 -38.54
C ARG A 152 6.64 26.29 -39.77
N LYS A 153 7.77 25.66 -40.09
CA LYS A 153 8.58 26.02 -41.27
C LYS A 153 7.77 25.84 -42.58
N ARG A 154 7.13 24.68 -42.76
CA ARG A 154 6.30 24.38 -43.94
C ARG A 154 5.09 25.32 -44.09
N ARG A 155 4.49 25.76 -42.97
CA ARG A 155 3.41 26.78 -42.98
C ARG A 155 3.89 28.17 -43.37
N GLY A 156 5.14 28.53 -43.04
CA GLY A 156 5.75 29.80 -43.46
C GLY A 156 6.02 29.82 -44.96
N GLU A 157 6.69 28.78 -45.48
CA GLU A 157 7.03 28.64 -46.90
C GLU A 157 5.78 28.64 -47.80
N GLY A 158 4.71 27.93 -47.41
CA GLY A 158 3.45 27.91 -48.16
C GLY A 158 2.63 29.21 -48.12
N ASN A 159 3.00 30.18 -47.28
CA ASN A 159 2.41 31.52 -47.25
C ASN A 159 3.21 32.50 -48.13
N GLU A 160 4.53 32.30 -48.26
CA GLU A 160 5.41 33.09 -49.14
C GLU A 160 5.19 32.77 -50.63
N GLU A 161 4.86 31.53 -50.97
CA GLU A 161 4.61 31.12 -52.37
C GLU A 161 3.24 31.61 -52.93
N LYS A 162 2.40 32.24 -52.09
CA LYS A 162 1.08 32.76 -52.46
C LYS A 162 1.03 34.28 -52.68
N HIS A 163 2.16 34.98 -52.58
CA HIS A 163 2.32 36.40 -52.91
C HIS A 163 3.19 36.56 -54.14
#